data_AF-A0A8X7US49-F1
#
_entry.id   AF-A0A8X7US49-F1
#
_cell.length_a   1.000
_cell.length_b   1.000
_cell.length_c   1.000
_cell.angle_alpha   90.00
_cell.angle_beta   90.00
_cell.angle_gamma   90.00
#
_symmetry.space_group_name_H-M   'P 1'
#
loop_
_entity.id
_entity.type
_entity.pdbx_description
1 polymer ?
#
loop_
_entity_poly.entity_id
_entity_poly.type
_entity_poly.pdbx_seq_one_letter_code
_entity_poly.pdbx_strand_id
1 'polypeptide(L)'
;MMSSGCEDSSVNTMGIRGIPEQCSCVRNCLNIKIVFMICVQDHLYKWVDEAVYEEVHDALPKVECFASGLRKIKMEIDSLKTVEEELKEDVRKASNELKKLNVIMKVGFLVASVSCLVLIMRK
;
A
#
# COMPACT_ATOMS: atom_id res chain seq x y z
N MET A 1 -18.08 2.91 10.99
CA MET A 1 -17.25 1.83 10.41
C MET A 1 -17.63 1.71 8.95
N MET A 2 -16.77 2.14 8.03
CA MET A 2 -17.03 2.06 6.59
C MET A 2 -16.24 0.90 6.01
N SER A 3 -16.96 -0.17 5.63
CA SER A 3 -16.42 -1.28 4.85
C SER A 3 -16.12 -0.81 3.44
N SER A 4 -14.85 -0.74 3.06
CA SER A 4 -14.46 -0.80 1.64
C SER A 4 -14.31 -2.27 1.26
N GLY A 5 -15.44 -2.96 1.14
CA GLY A 5 -15.49 -4.29 0.55
C GLY A 5 -15.30 -4.13 -0.95
N CYS A 6 -14.05 -4.23 -1.42
CA CYS A 6 -13.80 -4.61 -2.81
C CYS A 6 -14.23 -6.07 -2.89
N GLU A 7 -15.46 -6.32 -3.32
CA GLU A 7 -15.98 -7.67 -3.48
C GLU A 7 -15.15 -8.41 -4.53
N ASP A 8 -14.61 -9.56 -4.13
CA ASP A 8 -13.95 -10.52 -5.00
C ASP A 8 -14.98 -11.02 -6.02
N SER A 9 -14.95 -10.43 -7.22
CA SER A 9 -15.70 -10.94 -8.36
C SER A 9 -15.07 -12.25 -8.79
N SER A 10 -15.85 -13.31 -8.58
CA SER A 10 -15.57 -14.68 -8.98
C SER A 10 -14.95 -14.76 -10.37
N VAL A 11 -13.83 -15.47 -10.45
CA VAL A 11 -13.10 -15.85 -11.67
C VAL A 11 -14.08 -16.41 -12.70
N ASN A 12 -14.51 -15.58 -13.65
CA ASN A 12 -15.21 -16.05 -14.83
C ASN A 12 -14.19 -16.60 -15.82
N THR A 13 -14.43 -17.83 -16.22
CA THR A 13 -13.67 -18.66 -17.15
C THR A 13 -13.05 -17.89 -18.31
N MET A 14 -11.76 -18.18 -18.53
CA MET A 14 -10.87 -17.64 -19.54
C MET A 14 -11.36 -17.89 -20.97
N GLY A 15 -12.27 -17.04 -21.44
CA GLY A 15 -12.51 -16.79 -22.86
C GLY A 15 -12.05 -15.37 -23.18
N ILE A 16 -11.35 -15.17 -24.30
CA ILE A 16 -11.10 -13.81 -24.79
C ILE A 16 -12.47 -13.22 -25.13
N ARG A 17 -13.00 -12.33 -24.27
CA ARG A 17 -14.23 -11.58 -24.57
C ARG A 17 -13.95 -10.68 -25.76
N GLY A 18 -14.90 -10.59 -26.69
CA GLY A 18 -14.80 -9.71 -27.87
C GLY A 18 -14.42 -10.36 -29.20
N ILE A 19 -14.07 -11.66 -29.25
CA ILE A 19 -13.95 -12.37 -30.55
C ILE A 19 -15.29 -13.00 -30.89
N PRO A 20 -16.03 -12.48 -31.89
CA PRO A 20 -17.30 -13.07 -32.30
C PRO A 20 -17.08 -14.41 -32.99
N GLU A 21 -17.92 -15.40 -32.65
CA GLU A 21 -17.89 -16.74 -33.25
C GLU A 21 -18.26 -16.73 -34.75
N GLN A 22 -18.91 -15.67 -35.25
CA GLN A 22 -19.32 -15.52 -36.65
C GLN A 22 -19.13 -14.08 -37.16
N CYS A 23 -18.52 -13.93 -38.33
CA CYS A 23 -18.46 -12.67 -39.05
C CYS A 23 -19.65 -12.52 -40.02
N SER A 24 -20.42 -11.43 -39.93
CA SER A 24 -21.55 -11.16 -40.83
C SER A 24 -21.14 -11.02 -42.31
N CYS A 25 -19.88 -10.68 -42.61
CA CYS A 25 -19.35 -10.63 -43.98
C CYS A 25 -19.25 -12.00 -44.68
N VAL A 26 -19.13 -13.08 -43.90
CA VAL A 26 -18.95 -14.44 -44.43
C VAL A 26 -20.27 -15.03 -44.93
N ARG A 27 -21.42 -14.46 -44.54
CA ARG A 27 -22.75 -15.00 -44.86
C ARG A 27 -23.16 -14.84 -46.34
N ASN A 28 -22.53 -13.92 -47.09
CA ASN A 28 -22.94 -13.59 -48.47
C ASN A 28 -21.85 -13.81 -49.55
N CYS A 29 -20.69 -14.40 -49.24
CA CYS A 29 -19.58 -14.49 -50.21
C CYS A 29 -19.36 -15.93 -50.73
N LEU A 30 -19.61 -16.13 -52.03
CA LEU A 30 -19.55 -17.42 -52.74
C LEU A 30 -18.13 -18.02 -52.95
N ASN A 31 -17.08 -17.50 -52.31
CA ASN A 31 -15.72 -18.06 -52.39
C ASN A 31 -15.02 -18.01 -51.01
N ILE A 32 -15.22 -19.10 -50.26
CA ILE A 32 -15.08 -19.18 -48.80
C ILE A 32 -13.64 -19.02 -48.28
N LYS A 33 -12.59 -19.31 -49.05
CA LYS A 33 -11.20 -19.33 -48.51
C LYS A 33 -10.44 -18.01 -48.58
N ILE A 34 -10.58 -17.25 -49.67
CA ILE A 34 -9.82 -16.00 -49.89
C ILE A 34 -10.50 -14.82 -49.20
N VAL A 35 -11.83 -14.74 -49.27
CA VAL A 35 -12.61 -13.66 -48.65
C VAL A 35 -12.68 -13.79 -47.13
N PHE A 36 -12.68 -15.01 -46.59
CA PHE A 36 -12.56 -15.22 -45.15
C PHE A 36 -11.24 -14.65 -44.63
N MET A 37 -10.14 -14.86 -45.34
CA MET A 37 -8.82 -14.33 -44.94
C MET A 37 -8.75 -12.79 -45.00
N ILE A 38 -9.42 -12.16 -45.98
CA ILE A 38 -9.47 -10.69 -46.12
C ILE A 38 -10.41 -10.05 -45.09
N CYS A 39 -11.64 -10.57 -44.90
CA CYS A 39 -12.55 -10.06 -43.88
C CYS A 39 -12.02 -10.31 -42.46
N VAL A 40 -11.32 -11.42 -42.24
CA VAL A 40 -10.62 -11.66 -40.98
C VAL A 40 -9.54 -10.60 -40.78
N GLN A 41 -8.75 -10.20 -41.78
CA GLN A 41 -7.75 -9.14 -41.57
C GLN A 41 -8.36 -7.79 -41.20
N ASP A 42 -9.36 -7.29 -41.93
CA ASP A 42 -9.94 -5.97 -41.64
C ASP A 42 -10.76 -5.94 -40.33
N HIS A 43 -11.39 -7.05 -39.94
CA HIS A 43 -12.20 -7.12 -38.72
C HIS A 43 -11.43 -7.60 -37.49
N LEU A 44 -10.35 -8.36 -37.67
CA LEU A 44 -9.49 -8.81 -36.57
C LEU A 44 -8.87 -7.62 -35.84
N TYR A 45 -8.41 -6.60 -36.58
CA TYR A 45 -7.90 -5.38 -35.93
C TYR A 45 -8.96 -4.70 -35.07
N LYS A 46 -10.20 -4.61 -35.56
CA LYS A 46 -11.30 -4.00 -34.80
C LYS A 46 -11.69 -4.82 -33.57
N TRP A 47 -11.76 -6.16 -33.67
CA TRP A 47 -12.09 -7.01 -32.53
C TRP A 47 -10.98 -7.07 -31.48
N VAL A 48 -9.73 -7.06 -31.92
CA VAL A 48 -8.59 -6.93 -31.01
C VAL A 48 -8.62 -5.58 -30.33
N ASP A 49 -8.90 -4.49 -31.06
CA ASP A 49 -9.03 -3.14 -30.49
C ASP A 49 -10.17 -3.07 -29.47
N GLU A 50 -11.34 -3.62 -29.77
CA GLU A 50 -12.51 -3.64 -28.88
C GLU A 50 -12.28 -4.53 -27.65
N ALA A 51 -11.70 -5.73 -27.83
CA ALA A 51 -11.36 -6.62 -26.72
C ALA A 51 -10.29 -6.00 -25.80
N VAL A 52 -9.26 -5.36 -26.37
CA VAL A 52 -8.23 -4.65 -25.59
C VAL A 52 -8.86 -3.45 -24.89
N TYR A 53 -9.75 -2.71 -25.55
CA TYR A 53 -10.45 -1.57 -24.95
C TYR A 53 -11.28 -2.01 -23.75
N GLU A 54 -12.07 -3.08 -23.86
CA GLU A 54 -12.87 -3.62 -22.75
C GLU A 54 -11.98 -4.06 -21.57
N GLU A 55 -10.93 -4.84 -21.82
CA GLU A 55 -10.03 -5.31 -20.78
C GLU A 55 -9.28 -4.14 -20.10
N VAL A 56 -8.83 -3.15 -20.86
CA VAL A 56 -8.19 -1.94 -20.31
C VAL A 56 -9.20 -1.13 -19.50
N HIS A 57 -10.42 -0.96 -19.99
CA HIS A 57 -11.46 -0.20 -19.31
C HIS A 57 -11.90 -0.87 -18.00
N ASP A 58 -11.88 -2.21 -17.93
CA ASP A 58 -12.14 -2.96 -16.70
C ASP A 58 -10.93 -2.96 -15.73
N ALA A 59 -9.71 -2.92 -16.26
CA ALA A 59 -8.50 -2.89 -15.45
C ALA A 59 -8.21 -1.50 -14.85
N LEU A 60 -8.54 -0.42 -15.57
CA LEU A 60 -8.25 0.96 -15.17
C LEU A 60 -8.80 1.32 -13.76
N PRO A 61 -10.08 1.06 -13.43
CA PRO A 61 -10.61 1.35 -12.09
C PRO A 61 -9.88 0.58 -10.97
N LYS A 62 -9.41 -0.65 -11.25
CA LYS A 62 -8.65 -1.44 -10.28
C LYS A 62 -7.29 -0.80 -10.02
N VAL A 63 -6.61 -0.34 -11.08
CA VAL A 63 -5.33 0.38 -10.97
C VAL A 63 -5.50 1.70 -10.20
N GLU A 64 -6.57 2.45 -10.47
CA GLU A 64 -6.87 3.67 -9.73
C GLU A 64 -7.15 3.40 -8.24
N CYS A 65 -7.87 2.31 -7.93
CA CYS A 65 -8.09 1.87 -6.56
C CYS A 65 -6.75 1.58 -5.85
N PHE A 66 -5.86 0.82 -6.48
CA PHE A 66 -4.52 0.56 -5.94
C PHE A 66 -3.70 1.84 -5.77
N ALA A 67 -3.73 2.76 -6.73
CA ALA A 67 -3.03 4.04 -6.64
C ALA A 67 -3.54 4.90 -5.45
N SER A 68 -4.85 4.88 -5.20
CA SER A 68 -5.44 5.55 -4.04
C SER A 68 -5.02 4.92 -2.71
N GLY A 69 -4.99 3.57 -2.65
CA GLY A 69 -4.51 2.81 -1.49
C GLY A 69 -3.05 3.10 -1.19
N LEU A 70 -2.19 3.10 -2.22
CA LEU A 70 -0.78 3.45 -2.10
C LEU A 70 -0.58 4.88 -1.58
N ARG A 71 -1.39 5.84 -2.05
CA ARG A 71 -1.33 7.23 -1.53
C ARG A 71 -1.69 7.29 -0.05
N LYS A 72 -2.72 6.56 0.38
CA LYS A 72 -3.12 6.51 1.79
C LYS A 72 -2.01 5.91 2.66
N ILE A 73 -1.46 4.76 2.26
CA ILE A 73 -0.36 4.11 2.96
C ILE A 73 0.86 5.04 3.04
N LYS A 74 1.18 5.75 1.95
CA LYS A 74 2.27 6.73 1.95
C LYS A 74 2.06 7.83 3.00
N MET A 75 0.84 8.38 3.10
CA MET A 75 0.52 9.39 4.12
C MET A 75 0.64 8.83 5.55
N GLU A 76 0.21 7.58 5.78
CA GLU A 76 0.36 6.92 7.07
C GLU A 76 1.83 6.71 7.44
N ILE A 77 2.67 6.31 6.47
CA ILE A 77 4.13 6.19 6.66
C ILE A 77 4.76 7.54 7.00
N ASP A 78 4.42 8.60 6.28
CA ASP A 78 4.96 9.94 6.53
C ASP A 78 4.56 10.47 7.92
N SER A 79 3.33 10.17 8.36
CA SER A 79 2.86 10.44 9.72
C SER A 79 3.63 9.65 10.78
N LEU A 80 3.77 8.33 10.60
CA LEU A 80 4.53 7.48 11.52
C LEU A 80 5.99 7.90 11.66
N LYS A 81 6.61 8.33 10.55
CA LYS A 81 7.98 8.86 10.56
C LYS A 81 8.11 10.14 11.40
N THR A 82 7.07 10.97 11.41
CA THR A 82 7.03 12.17 12.27
C THR A 82 6.98 11.76 13.74
N VAL A 83 6.10 10.83 14.09
CA VAL A 83 5.99 10.29 15.45
C VAL A 83 7.27 9.60 15.91
N GLU A 84 7.98 8.90 15.01
CA GLU A 84 9.27 8.28 15.31
C GLU A 84 10.34 9.31 15.75
N GLU A 85 10.45 10.44 15.05
CA GLU A 85 11.40 11.49 15.40
C GLU A 85 11.03 12.20 16.71
N GLU A 86 9.75 12.45 16.96
CA GLU A 86 9.27 12.98 18.25
C GLU A 86 9.62 12.03 19.41
N LEU A 87 9.33 10.73 19.25
CA LEU A 87 9.63 9.73 20.26
C LEU A 87 11.14 9.63 20.54
N LYS A 88 11.97 9.73 19.50
CA LYS A 88 13.43 9.73 19.63
C LYS A 88 13.93 10.95 20.42
N GLU A 89 13.33 12.11 20.23
CA GLU A 89 13.64 13.30 21.04
C GLU A 89 13.26 13.09 22.51
N ASP A 90 12.06 12.58 22.77
CA ASP A 90 11.56 12.31 24.13
C ASP A 90 12.44 11.29 24.86
N VAL A 91 12.83 10.20 24.19
CA VAL A 91 13.77 9.21 24.75
C VAL A 91 15.11 9.86 25.11
N ARG A 92 15.63 10.74 24.25
CA ARG A 92 16.88 11.46 24.51
C ARG A 92 16.74 12.39 25.73
N LYS A 93 15.62 13.11 25.84
CA LYS A 93 15.33 13.99 26.98
C LYS A 93 15.20 13.19 28.28
N ALA A 94 14.42 12.11 28.28
CA ALA A 94 14.25 11.22 29.42
C ALA A 94 15.59 10.60 29.86
N SER A 95 16.42 10.15 28.91
CA SER A 95 17.77 9.65 29.18
C SER A 95 18.64 10.69 29.91
N ASN A 96 18.58 11.94 29.49
CA ASN A 96 19.34 13.03 30.12
C ASN A 96 18.83 13.34 31.54
N GLU A 97 17.52 13.34 31.77
CA GLU A 97 16.94 13.54 33.10
C GLU A 97 17.29 12.38 34.05
N LEU A 98 17.25 11.13 33.57
CA LEU A 98 17.68 9.97 34.36
C LEU A 98 19.17 10.07 34.76
N LYS A 99 20.03 10.56 33.86
CA LYS A 99 21.45 10.80 34.19
C LYS A 99 21.60 11.86 35.29
N LYS A 100 20.81 12.95 35.25
CA LYS A 100 20.82 13.98 36.31
C LYS A 100 20.34 13.42 37.65
N LEU A 101 19.22 12.70 37.66
CA LEU A 101 18.67 12.08 38.87
C LEU A 101 19.66 11.07 39.48
N ASN A 102 20.37 10.30 38.65
CA ASN A 102 21.41 9.39 39.12
C ASN A 102 22.55 10.13 39.84
N VAL A 103 22.97 11.30 39.35
CA VAL A 103 23.99 12.13 40.03
C VAL A 103 23.45 12.66 41.36
N ILE A 104 22.23 13.21 41.37
CA ILE A 104 21.59 13.72 42.58
C ILE A 104 21.47 12.63 43.64
N MET A 105 21.03 11.43 43.25
CA MET A 105 20.91 10.28 44.15
C MET A 105 22.26 9.86 44.74
N LYS A 106 23.33 9.82 43.93
CA LYS A 106 24.68 9.51 44.42
C LYS A 106 25.19 10.54 45.42
N VAL A 107 25.00 11.84 45.14
CA VAL A 107 25.40 12.92 46.05
C VAL A 107 24.57 12.87 47.34
N GLY A 108 23.25 12.70 47.23
CA GLY A 108 22.37 12.56 48.39
C GLY A 108 22.76 11.39 49.29
N PHE A 109 23.12 10.25 48.70
CA PHE A 109 23.62 9.08 49.43
C PHE A 109 24.92 9.38 50.19
N LEU A 110 25.88 10.08 49.57
CA LEU A 110 27.12 10.48 50.22
C LEU A 110 26.89 11.46 51.38
N VAL A 111 26.01 12.45 51.20
CA VAL A 111 25.68 13.42 52.25
C VAL A 111 25.00 12.73 53.44
N ALA A 112 24.06 11.81 53.17
CA ALA A 112 23.38 11.04 54.20
C ALA A 112 24.36 10.15 54.99
N SER A 113 25.26 9.44 54.29
CA SER A 113 26.24 8.56 54.95
C SER A 113 27.22 9.33 55.84
N VAL A 114 27.77 10.45 55.36
CA VAL A 114 28.65 11.31 56.17
C VAL A 114 27.91 11.87 57.38
N SER A 115 26.66 12.31 57.20
CA SER A 115 25.84 12.84 58.30
C SER A 115 25.58 11.78 59.38
N CYS A 116 25.27 10.55 58.99
CA CYS A 116 25.12 9.43 59.93
C CYS A 116 26.41 9.17 60.71
N LEU A 117 27.58 9.15 60.05
CA LEU A 117 28.87 8.94 60.71
C LEU A 117 29.16 10.02 61.76
N VAL A 118 28.92 11.29 61.42
CA VAL A 118 29.12 12.42 62.36
C VAL A 118 28.19 12.31 63.57
N LEU A 119 26.92 11.93 63.36
CA LEU A 119 25.97 11.74 64.45
C LEU A 119 26.35 10.59 65.38
N ILE A 120 26.90 9.50 64.84
CA ILE A 120 27.39 8.37 65.64
C ILE A 120 28.61 8.77 66.45
N MET A 121 29.58 9.49 65.87
CA MET A 121 30.80 9.91 66.58
C MET A 121 30.57 10.97 67.67
N ARG A 122 29.46 11.72 67.61
CA ARG A 122 29.11 12.73 68.61
C ARG A 122 28.31 12.16 69.80
N LYS A 123 27.91 10.89 69.73
CA LYS A 123 27.11 10.21 70.75
C LYS A 123 28.00 9.37 71.66
#